data_AF-R7UYT9-F1
#
_entry.id   AF-R7UYT9-F1
#
_cell.length_a   1.000
_cell.length_b   1.000
_cell.length_c   1.000
_cell.angle_alpha   90.00
_cell.angle_beta   90.00
_cell.angle_gamma   90.00
#
_symmetry.space_group_name_H-M   'P 1'
#
loop_
_entity.id
_entity.type
_entity.pdbx_description
1 polymer ?
#
loop_
_entity_poly.entity_id
_entity_poly.type
_entity_poly.pdbx_seq_one_letter_code
_entity_poly.pdbx_strand_id
1 'polypeptide(L)' 'LKTIPTNIPKDTVGLYLANNSISTIATTDLSGLTKLENFYIPRNSLTTVEDGSFADLRSLTAMVLSENRLKKFPD' A
#
# COMPACT_ATOMS: atom_id res chain seq x y z
N LEU A 1 2.58 -12.27 -4.98
CA LEU A 1 1.70 -11.97 -3.83
C LEU A 1 0.30 -11.59 -4.33
N LYS A 2 -0.74 -11.94 -3.57
CA LYS A 2 -2.14 -11.55 -3.87
C LYS A 2 -2.67 -10.45 -2.95
N THR A 3 -2.05 -10.25 -1.80
CA THR A 3 -2.41 -9.25 -0.78
C THR A 3 -1.13 -8.64 -0.20
N ILE A 4 -1.26 -7.55 0.55
CA ILE A 4 -0.17 -7.03 1.38
C ILE A 4 0.17 -8.07 2.47
N PRO A 5 1.45 -8.35 2.77
CA PRO A 5 1.83 -9.25 3.86
C PRO A 5 1.40 -8.71 5.23
N THR A 6 0.93 -9.58 6.13
CA THR A 6 0.36 -9.17 7.42
C THR A 6 1.37 -8.93 8.54
N ASN A 7 2.59 -9.45 8.42
CA ASN A 7 3.64 -9.38 9.44
C ASN A 7 4.73 -8.36 9.08
N ILE A 8 4.34 -7.15 8.69
CA ILE A 8 5.28 -6.06 8.39
C ILE A 8 5.75 -5.42 9.71
N PRO A 9 7.07 -5.37 9.98
CA PRO A 9 7.60 -4.69 11.16
C PRO A 9 7.15 -3.22 11.24
N LYS A 10 6.79 -2.74 12.43
CA LYS A 10 6.26 -1.37 12.62
C LYS A 10 7.30 -0.27 12.42
N ASP A 11 8.58 -0.62 12.39
CA ASP A 11 9.70 0.25 12.07
C ASP A 11 10.07 0.24 10.58
N THR A 12 9.29 -0.43 9.73
CA THR A 12 9.49 -0.44 8.27
C THR A 12 9.42 0.99 7.71
N VAL A 13 10.49 1.40 7.03
CA VAL A 13 10.60 2.71 6.36
C VAL A 13 10.25 2.63 4.87
N GLY A 14 10.45 1.46 4.25
CA GLY A 14 10.16 1.26 2.83
C GLY A 14 9.50 -0.08 2.57
N LEU A 15 8.42 -0.07 1.78
CA LEU A 15 7.68 -1.25 1.37
C LEU A 15 7.63 -1.31 -0.16
N TYR A 16 8.30 -2.31 -0.73
CA TYR A 16 8.48 -2.50 -2.17
C TYR A 16 7.83 -3.81 -2.62
N LEU A 17 6.73 -3.71 -3.35
CA LEU A 17 5.86 -4.82 -3.76
C LEU A 17 5.61 -4.84 -5.27
N ALA A 18 6.55 -4.31 -6.06
CA ALA A 18 6.46 -4.28 -7.52
C ALA A 18 6.30 -5.68 -8.14
N ASN A 19 5.65 -5.77 -9.30
CA ASN A 19 5.48 -7.00 -10.08
C ASN A 19 4.79 -8.14 -9.31
N ASN A 20 3.69 -7.82 -8.63
CA ASN A 20 2.87 -8.80 -7.92
C ASN A 20 1.44 -8.85 -8.52
N SER A 21 0.51 -9.52 -7.84
CA SER A 21 -0.88 -9.63 -8.26
C SER A 21 -1.83 -9.13 -7.17
N ILE A 22 -1.39 -8.09 -6.45
CA ILE A 22 -2.20 -7.46 -5.39
C ILE A 22 -3.36 -6.71 -6.04
N SER A 23 -4.58 -6.98 -5.59
CA SER A 23 -5.81 -6.40 -6.14
C SER A 23 -6.51 -5.42 -5.21
N THR A 24 -6.22 -5.52 -3.90
CA THR A 24 -6.88 -4.74 -2.86
C THR A 24 -5.84 -4.27 -1.84
N ILE A 25 -6.00 -3.04 -1.34
CA ILE A 25 -5.39 -2.56 -0.10
C ILE A 25 -6.53 -2.36 0.91
N ALA A 26 -6.55 -3.18 1.94
CA ALA A 26 -7.53 -3.10 3.02
C ALA A 26 -7.09 -2.09 4.10
N THR A 27 -8.06 -1.62 4.88
CA THR A 27 -7.84 -0.73 6.04
C THR A 27 -6.81 -1.26 7.04
N THR A 28 -6.70 -2.58 7.18
CA THR A 28 -5.78 -3.23 8.13
C THR A 28 -4.39 -3.51 7.56
N ASP A 29 -4.21 -3.50 6.24
CA ASP A 29 -2.98 -3.95 5.58
C ASP A 29 -1.75 -3.10 5.92
N LEU A 30 -1.96 -1.79 6.10
CA LEU A 30 -0.90 -0.80 6.36
C LEU A 30 -1.01 -0.18 7.75
N SER A 31 -1.91 -0.71 8.60
CA SER A 31 -2.17 -0.15 9.93
C SER A 31 -0.92 -0.17 10.81
N GLY A 32 -0.68 0.94 11.51
CA GLY A 32 0.44 1.13 12.43
C GLY A 32 1.82 1.29 11.75
N LEU A 33 1.91 1.33 10.42
CA LEU A 33 3.16 1.62 9.71
C LEU A 33 3.48 3.12 9.71
N THR A 34 3.57 3.69 10.91
CA THR A 34 3.69 5.15 11.11
C THR A 34 5.01 5.72 10.63
N LYS A 35 6.05 4.88 10.52
CA LYS A 35 7.38 5.24 10.01
C LYS A 35 7.57 4.99 8.51
N LEU A 36 6.55 4.52 7.81
CA LEU A 36 6.66 4.21 6.39
C LEU A 36 6.81 5.52 5.59
N GLU A 37 7.90 5.64 4.87
CA GLU A 37 8.21 6.80 4.02
C GLU A 37 7.99 6.49 2.54
N ASN A 38 8.29 5.26 2.13
CA ASN A 38 8.30 4.84 0.73
C ASN A 38 7.37 3.65 0.51
N PHE A 39 6.32 3.82 -0.29
CA PHE A 39 5.40 2.74 -0.65
C PHE A 39 5.32 2.54 -2.17
N TYR A 40 5.87 1.43 -2.65
CA TYR A 40 6.01 1.14 -4.07
C TYR A 40 5.29 -0.16 -4.40
N ILE A 41 4.20 -0.08 -5.18
CA ILE A 41 3.46 -1.24 -5.67
C ILE A 41 3.19 -1.18 -7.19
N PRO A 42 4.14 -0.73 -8.03
CA PRO A 42 3.90 -0.66 -9.46
C PRO A 42 3.72 -2.05 -10.06
N ARG A 43 3.03 -2.13 -11.21
CA ARG A 43 2.82 -3.39 -11.95
C ARG A 43 2.13 -4.45 -11.09
N ASN A 44 1.00 -4.06 -10.51
CA ASN A 44 0.08 -4.94 -9.81
C ASN A 44 -1.29 -4.90 -10.51
N SER A 45 -2.28 -5.55 -9.92
CA SER A 45 -3.66 -5.54 -10.41
C SER A 45 -4.59 -4.78 -9.47
N LEU A 46 -4.07 -3.75 -8.79
CA LEU A 46 -4.80 -3.02 -7.75
C LEU A 46 -6.02 -2.34 -8.37
N THR A 47 -7.21 -2.73 -7.92
CA THR A 47 -8.50 -2.18 -8.35
C THR A 47 -9.23 -1.45 -7.23
N THR A 48 -8.98 -1.84 -5.98
CA THR A 48 -9.70 -1.36 -4.82
C THR A 48 -8.72 -0.92 -3.73
N VAL A 49 -8.97 0.24 -3.17
CA VAL A 49 -8.29 0.71 -1.95
C VAL A 49 -9.40 1.17 -1.02
N GLU A 50 -9.47 0.60 0.17
CA GLU A 50 -10.49 0.96 1.15
C GLU A 50 -10.22 2.35 1.74
N ASP A 51 -11.29 3.08 2.04
CA ASP A 51 -11.19 4.39 2.69
C ASP A 51 -10.50 4.26 4.05
N GLY A 52 -9.55 5.15 4.34
CA GLY A 52 -8.76 5.11 5.57
C GLY A 52 -7.61 4.09 5.58
N SER A 53 -7.37 3.34 4.50
CA SER A 53 -6.23 2.41 4.39
C SER A 53 -4.84 3.06 4.51
N PHE A 54 -4.76 4.39 4.36
CA PHE A 54 -3.53 5.16 4.52
C PHE A 54 -3.50 6.02 5.80
N ALA A 55 -4.49 5.90 6.70
CA ALA A 55 -4.67 6.81 7.84
C ALA A 55 -3.48 6.86 8.82
N ASP A 56 -2.76 5.75 8.96
CA ASP A 56 -1.61 5.65 9.87
C ASP A 56 -0.26 6.04 9.23
N LEU A 57 -0.22 6.28 7.91
CA LEU A 57 1.03 6.51 7.16
C LEU A 57 1.56 7.95 7.28
N ARG A 58 1.79 8.39 8.52
CA ARG A 58 2.13 9.79 8.86
C ARG A 58 3.46 10.28 8.31
N SER A 59 4.40 9.37 8.07
CA SER A 59 5.73 9.66 7.51
C SER A 59 5.82 9.49 6.00
N LEU A 60 4.71 9.17 5.31
CA LEU A 60 4.76 8.84 3.89
C LEU A 60 5.15 10.05 3.04
N THR A 61 6.21 9.91 2.25
CA THR A 61 6.71 10.97 1.36
C THR A 61 6.63 10.57 -0.11
N ALA A 62 6.70 9.28 -0.41
CA ALA A 62 6.63 8.77 -1.78
C ALA A 62 5.69 7.56 -1.86
N MET A 63 4.70 7.66 -2.76
CA MET A 63 3.81 6.55 -3.12
C MET A 63 3.82 6.35 -4.64
N VAL A 64 4.11 5.13 -5.08
CA VAL A 64 4.10 4.75 -6.51
C VAL A 64 3.12 3.60 -6.73
N LEU A 65 2.00 3.92 -7.36
CA LEU A 65 0.94 2.97 -7.73
C LEU A 65 0.81 2.78 -9.25
N SER A 66 1.82 3.16 -10.04
CA SER A 66 1.75 3.10 -11.51
C SER A 66 1.52 1.69 -12.05
N GLU A 67 0.98 1.59 -13.27
CA GLU A 67 0.70 0.29 -13.91
C GLU A 67 -0.23 -0.61 -13.06
N ASN A 68 -1.24 -0.01 -12.44
CA ASN A 68 -2.35 -0.68 -11.76
C ASN A 68 -3.69 -0.40 -12.49
N ARG A 69 -4.79 -0.90 -11.94
CA ARG A 69 -6.14 -0.83 -12.54
C ARG A 69 -7.12 0.00 -11.71
N LEU A 70 -6.59 0.98 -10.97
CA LEU A 70 -7.39 1.86 -10.12
C LEU A 70 -8.32 2.72 -10.95
N LYS A 71 -9.60 2.71 -10.58
CA LYS A 71 -10.63 3.58 -11.19
C LYS A 71 -10.94 4.80 -10.35
N LYS A 72 -10.84 4.66 -9.03
CA LYS A 72 -11.01 5.71 -8.04
C LYS A 72 -9.86 5.59 -7.03
N PHE A 73 -9.34 6.73 -6.59
CA PHE A 73 -8.48 6.80 -5.42
C PHE A 73 -9.36 7.11 -4.21
N PRO A 74 -9.13 6.50 -3.03
CA PRO A 74 -9.90 6.77 -1.82
C PRO A 74 -9.77 8.25 -1.45
N ASP A 75 -10.79 8.79 -0.79
CA ASP A 75 -10.86 10.21 -0.42
C ASP A 75 -9.95 10.55 0.78
#